data_AF-A0A4P7SNQ8-F1
#
_entry.id   AF-A0A4P7SNQ8-F1
#
_cell.length_a   1.000
_cell.length_b   1.000
_cell.length_c   1.000
_cell.angle_alpha   90.00
_cell.angle_beta   90.00
_cell.angle_gamma   90.00
#
_symmetry.space_group_name_H-M   'P 1'
#
loop_
_entity.id
_entity.type
_entity.pdbx_description
1 polymer ?
#
loop_
_entity_poly.entity_id
_entity_poly.type
_entity_poly.pdbx_seq_one_letter_code
_entity_poly.pdbx_strand_id
1 'polypeptide(L)'
;MADLVVTDDLVSLAHDLDVLIGEFQGALDFENDYATVWGQRNAELSMGDFADNWTVHRDEMVEAMKKLRERLRQCADEWARADAELSESLATE
;
A
#
# COMPACT_ATOMS: atom_id res chain seq x y z
N MET A 1 -22.71 11.17 21.19
CA MET A 1 -21.37 10.64 20.88
C MET A 1 -20.88 11.41 19.68
N ALA A 2 -19.68 11.98 19.74
CA ALA A 2 -19.07 12.58 18.55
C ALA A 2 -18.91 11.45 17.54
N ASP A 3 -19.52 11.61 16.36
CA ASP A 3 -19.43 10.66 15.26
C ASP A 3 -17.96 10.59 14.84
N LEU A 4 -17.26 9.55 15.30
CA LEU A 4 -15.83 9.42 15.09
C LEU A 4 -15.61 8.91 13.67
N VAL A 5 -15.61 9.82 12.68
CA VAL A 5 -15.37 9.54 11.25
C VAL A 5 -13.99 8.88 11.00
N VAL A 6 -13.16 8.78 12.03
CA VAL A 6 -11.84 8.15 12.00
C VAL A 6 -11.91 6.73 11.43
N THR A 7 -12.93 5.93 11.75
CA THR A 7 -13.02 4.56 11.24
C THR A 7 -13.22 4.52 9.72
N ASP A 8 -14.09 5.39 9.19
CA ASP A 8 -14.37 5.46 7.74
C ASP A 8 -13.15 5.95 6.96
N ASP A 9 -12.44 6.97 7.48
CA ASP A 9 -11.22 7.48 6.85
C ASP A 9 -10.11 6.42 6.81
N LEU A 10 -9.94 5.66 7.91
CA LEU A 10 -8.95 4.57 7.98
C LEU A 10 -9.27 3.44 7.01
N VAL A 11 -10.55 3.06 6.90
CA VAL A 11 -11.01 2.03 5.96
C VAL A 11 -10.84 2.48 4.52
N SER A 12 -11.21 3.73 4.19
CA SER A 12 -11.03 4.30 2.86
C SER A 12 -9.56 4.32 2.44
N LEU A 13 -8.67 4.79 3.32
CA LEU A 13 -7.24 4.82 3.04
C LEU A 13 -6.66 3.41 2.86
N ALA A 14 -7.13 2.43 3.64
CA ALA A 14 -6.71 1.04 3.45
C ALA A 14 -7.11 0.48 2.08
N HIS A 15 -8.29 0.85 1.58
CA HIS A 15 -8.75 0.50 0.24
C HIS A 15 -7.92 1.19 -0.85
N ASP A 16 -7.62 2.49 -0.70
CA ASP A 16 -6.78 3.20 -1.67
C ASP A 16 -5.37 2.59 -1.76
N LEU A 17 -4.83 2.14 -0.63
CA LEU A 17 -3.58 1.38 -0.60
C LEU A 17 -3.70 0.03 -1.32
N ASP A 18 -4.84 -0.68 -1.22
CA ASP A 18 -5.07 -1.91 -1.99
C ASP A 18 -4.98 -1.66 -3.50
N VAL A 19 -5.58 -0.56 -3.97
CA VAL A 19 -5.55 -0.16 -5.39
C VAL A 19 -4.10 0.13 -5.80
N LEU A 20 -3.38 0.97 -5.06
CA LEU A 20 -2.00 1.32 -5.37
C LEU A 20 -1.07 0.10 -5.34
N ILE A 21 -1.21 -0.79 -4.35
CA ILE A 21 -0.47 -2.05 -4.30
C ILE A 21 -0.73 -2.86 -5.58
N GLY A 22 -2.00 -2.98 -5.99
CA GLY A 22 -2.39 -3.67 -7.21
C GLY A 22 -1.75 -3.06 -8.47
N GLU A 23 -1.76 -1.73 -8.61
CA GLU A 23 -1.15 -1.05 -9.75
C GLU A 23 0.38 -1.25 -9.78
N PHE A 24 1.06 -1.14 -8.64
CA PHE A 24 2.51 -1.31 -8.58
C PHE A 24 2.93 -2.77 -8.79
N GLN A 25 2.17 -3.75 -8.29
CA GLN A 25 2.45 -5.17 -8.56
C GLN A 25 2.06 -5.59 -9.98
N GLY A 26 1.09 -4.90 -10.58
CA GLY A 26 0.62 -5.13 -11.94
C GLY A 26 1.43 -4.39 -13.01
N ALA A 27 2.31 -3.46 -12.61
CA ALA A 27 3.26 -2.82 -13.50
C ALA A 27 4.21 -3.90 -14.03
N LEU A 28 4.02 -4.28 -15.29
CA LEU A 28 4.84 -5.27 -15.99
C LEU A 28 6.31 -4.83 -15.98
N ASP A 29 7.24 -5.79 -15.94
CA ASP A 29 8.70 -5.57 -15.95
C ASP A 29 9.21 -5.10 -17.34
N PHE A 30 8.45 -4.22 -18.00
CA PHE A 30 8.78 -3.67 -19.30
C PHE A 30 10.13 -2.95 -19.29
N GLU A 31 10.55 -2.39 -18.16
CA GLU A 31 11.87 -1.80 -18.02
C GLU A 31 12.99 -2.79 -18.36
N ASN A 32 12.85 -4.06 -17.99
CA ASN A 32 13.81 -5.12 -18.29
C ASN A 32 13.70 -5.56 -19.75
N ASP A 33 12.49 -5.70 -20.27
CA ASP A 33 12.26 -6.09 -21.68
C ASP A 33 12.82 -5.05 -22.67
N TYR A 34 12.78 -3.77 -22.31
CA TYR A 34 13.27 -2.66 -23.14
C TYR A 34 14.67 -2.16 -22.76
N ALA A 35 15.37 -2.79 -21.82
CA ALA A 35 16.71 -2.35 -21.42
C ALA A 35 17.72 -2.36 -22.57
N THR A 36 17.51 -3.21 -23.59
CA THR A 36 18.46 -3.44 -24.70
C THR A 36 18.09 -2.78 -26.03
N VAL A 37 16.98 -2.05 -26.12
CA VAL A 37 16.48 -1.54 -27.43
C VAL A 37 17.14 -0.24 -27.91
N TRP A 38 18.07 0.32 -27.13
CA TRP A 38 18.58 1.67 -27.33
C TRP A 38 19.69 1.78 -28.38
N GLY A 39 20.24 0.65 -28.83
CA GLY A 39 21.20 0.58 -29.94
C GLY A 39 22.56 1.23 -29.66
N GLN A 40 22.81 1.66 -28.43
CA GLN A 40 24.05 2.27 -27.98
C GLN A 40 24.40 1.71 -26.60
N ARG A 41 25.59 1.12 -26.47
CA ARG A 41 25.99 0.35 -25.28
C ARG A 41 25.85 1.11 -23.96
N ASN A 42 26.15 2.41 -23.93
CA ASN A 42 26.05 3.17 -22.69
C ASN A 42 24.59 3.40 -22.30
N ALA A 43 23.71 3.68 -23.26
CA ALA A 43 22.28 3.78 -23.03
C ALA A 43 21.68 2.44 -22.54
N GLU A 44 22.11 1.32 -23.12
CA GLU A 44 21.70 -0.02 -22.67
C GLU A 44 22.12 -0.29 -21.21
N LEU A 45 23.37 0.04 -20.86
CA LEU A 45 23.85 -0.10 -19.48
C LEU A 45 23.05 0.77 -18.50
N SER A 46 22.85 2.06 -18.83
CA SER A 46 22.08 2.96 -17.98
C SER A 46 20.61 2.55 -17.84
N MET A 47 20.02 1.98 -18.89
CA MET A 47 18.65 1.49 -18.85
C MET A 47 18.51 0.16 -18.10
N GLY A 48 19.51 -0.71 -18.17
CA GLY A 48 19.61 -1.88 -17.29
C GLY A 48 19.72 -1.49 -15.82
N ASP A 49 20.62 -0.56 -15.49
CA ASP A 49 20.77 -0.04 -14.11
C ASP A 49 19.47 0.59 -13.62
N PHE A 50 18.76 1.34 -14.47
CA PHE A 50 17.46 1.90 -14.13
C PHE A 50 16.42 0.80 -13.89
N ALA A 51 16.36 -0.20 -14.78
CA ALA A 51 15.42 -1.30 -14.69
C ALA A 51 15.56 -2.07 -13.37
N ASP A 52 16.78 -2.48 -13.03
CA ASP A 52 17.07 -3.20 -11.79
C ASP A 52 16.70 -2.38 -10.54
N ASN A 53 17.12 -1.10 -10.51
CA ASN A 53 16.81 -0.22 -9.37
C ASN A 53 15.31 0.07 -9.26
N TRP A 54 14.61 0.20 -10.38
CA TRP A 54 13.17 0.38 -10.42
C TRP A 54 12.45 -0.83 -9.81
N THR A 55 12.80 -2.05 -10.24
CA THR A 55 12.22 -3.29 -9.69
C THR A 55 12.39 -3.35 -8.16
N VAL A 56 13.61 -3.12 -7.66
CA VAL A 56 13.90 -3.16 -6.21
C VAL A 56 13.06 -2.13 -5.44
N HIS A 57 13.06 -0.86 -5.87
CA HIS A 57 12.35 0.18 -5.13
C HIS A 57 10.83 0.07 -5.25
N ARG A 58 10.32 -0.41 -6.38
CA ARG A 58 8.89 -0.74 -6.56
C ARG A 58 8.45 -1.79 -5.55
N ASP A 59 9.23 -2.86 -5.39
CA ASP A 59 8.93 -3.92 -4.42
C ASP A 59 9.00 -3.41 -2.97
N GLU A 60 9.99 -2.59 -2.63
CA GLU A 60 10.09 -1.94 -1.33
C GLU A 60 8.88 -1.05 -1.03
N MET A 61 8.42 -0.26 -2.01
CA MET A 61 7.21 0.56 -1.89
C MET A 61 5.97 -0.29 -1.65
N VAL A 62 5.79 -1.38 -2.41
CA VAL A 62 4.68 -2.33 -2.24
C VAL A 62 4.66 -2.90 -0.82
N GLU A 63 5.81 -3.33 -0.30
CA GLU A 63 5.91 -3.87 1.06
C GLU A 63 5.63 -2.82 2.13
N ALA A 64 6.07 -1.58 1.94
CA ALA A 64 5.73 -0.47 2.84
C ALA A 64 4.22 -0.20 2.84
N MET A 65 3.58 -0.16 1.67
CA MET A 65 2.14 0.05 1.53
C MET A 65 1.33 -1.08 2.19
N LYS A 66 1.73 -2.35 2.01
CA LYS A 66 1.09 -3.50 2.66
C LYS A 66 1.12 -3.38 4.19
N LYS A 67 2.27 -3.02 4.76
CA LYS A 67 2.43 -2.83 6.21
C LYS A 67 1.56 -1.68 6.74
N LEU A 68 1.49 -0.57 6.00
CA LEU A 68 0.63 0.55 6.38
C LEU A 68 -0.85 0.14 6.35
N ARG A 69 -1.30 -0.49 5.26
CA ARG A 69 -2.66 -1.00 5.10
C ARG A 69 -3.07 -1.94 6.24
N GLU A 70 -2.19 -2.86 6.62
CA GLU A 70 -2.46 -3.79 7.73
C GLU A 70 -2.65 -3.05 9.06
N ARG A 71 -1.79 -2.07 9.37
CA ARG A 71 -1.92 -1.24 10.57
C ARG A 71 -3.20 -0.41 10.58
N LEU A 72 -3.62 0.11 9.43
CA LEU A 72 -4.86 0.88 9.32
C LEU A 72 -6.08 -0.01 9.60
N ARG A 73 -6.12 -1.22 9.03
CA ARG A 73 -7.19 -2.20 9.31
C ARG A 73 -7.22 -2.60 10.79
N GLN A 74 -6.06 -2.88 11.37
CA GLN A 74 -5.97 -3.20 12.80
C GLN A 74 -6.48 -2.05 13.67
N CYS A 75 -6.13 -0.80 13.34
CA CYS A 75 -6.59 0.36 14.09
C CYS A 75 -8.12 0.53 14.00
N ALA A 76 -8.70 0.33 12.81
CA ALA A 76 -10.15 0.37 12.62
C ALA A 76 -10.85 -0.73 13.43
N ASP A 77 -10.33 -1.95 13.43
CA ASP A 77 -10.88 -3.08 14.21
C ASP A 77 -10.80 -2.83 15.73
N GLU A 78 -9.68 -2.29 16.22
CA GLU A 78 -9.49 -1.96 17.63
C GLU A 78 -10.46 -0.86 18.09
N TRP A 79 -10.68 0.16 17.25
CA TRP A 79 -11.69 1.19 17.52
C TRP A 79 -13.10 0.62 17.58
N ALA A 80 -13.49 -0.20 16.61
CA ALA A 80 -14.80 -0.84 16.58
C ALA A 80 -15.02 -1.72 17.82
N ARG A 81 -13.99 -2.44 18.27
CA ARG A 81 -14.06 -3.26 19.48
C ARG A 81 -14.21 -2.41 20.75
N ALA A 82 -13.45 -1.33 20.86
CA ALA A 82 -13.54 -0.42 22.01
C ALA A 82 -14.93 0.23 22.11
N ASP A 83 -15.52 0.63 20.98
CA ASP A 83 -16.87 1.20 20.94
C ASP A 83 -17.94 0.17 21.34
N ALA A 84 -17.80 -1.08 20.89
CA ALA A 84 -18.68 -2.17 21.30
C ALA A 84 -18.59 -2.48 22.80
N GLU A 85 -17.37 -2.55 23.36
CA GLU A 85 -17.13 -2.77 24.80
C GLU A 85 -17.73 -1.62 25.64
N LEU A 86 -17.57 -0.37 25.19
CA LEU A 86 -18.17 0.79 25.86
C LEU A 86 -19.70 0.74 25.82
N SER A 87 -20.28 0.43 24.66
CA SER A 87 -21.73 0.33 24.49
C SER A 87 -22.32 -0.78 25.35
N GLU A 88 -21.65 -1.93 25.47
CA GLU A 88 -22.09 -3.03 26.33
C GLU A 88 -22.02 -2.63 27.81
N SER A 89 -20.90 -2.04 28.24
CA SER A 89 -20.74 -1.51 29.60
C SER A 89 -21.86 -0.55 29.99
N LEU A 90 -22.22 0.38 29.10
CA LEU A 90 -23.26 1.38 29.35
C LEU A 90 -24.68 0.81 29.31
N ALA A 91 -24.91 -0.31 28.61
CA ALA A 91 -26.21 -0.97 28.55
C ALA A 91 -26.51 -1.85 29.79
N THR A 92 -25.49 -2.11 30.62
CA THR A 92 -25.60 -3.00 31.79
C THR A 92 -25.71 -2.24 33.12
N GLU A 93 -25.60 -0.91 33.10
CA GLU A 93 -25.98 0.02 34.20
C GLU A 93 -27.45 0.46 34.10
#